data_AF-A0A0Q8RZV1-F1
#
_entry.id   AF-A0A0Q8RZV1-F1
#
_cell.length_a   1.000
_cell.length_b   1.000
_cell.length_c   1.000
_cell.angle_alpha   90.00
_cell.angle_beta   90.00
_cell.angle_gamma   90.00
#
_symmetry.space_group_name_H-M   'P 1'
#
loop_
_entity.id
_entity.type
_entity.pdbx_description
1 polymer ?
#
loop_
_entity_poly.entity_id
_entity_poly.type
_entity_poly.pdbx_seq_one_letter_code
_entity_poly.pdbx_strand_id
1 'polypeptide(L)'
;MQLLQAHFVPGRPLTLLYLGPERTLIVPVDPAGAAPHGAAITLALGTHKTARAFFRRDIPTPLELENAIASVEDEVYLAHRQYAAQGNARGRAWWSTDPHLVALAELAGVPRAPAMLLTLEAMERLFQRLAVVSEGRPAASEGLPESVEFATTLLLLRELMHHMPFGPLHLVAR
;
A
#
# COMPACT_ATOMS: atom_id res chain seq x y z
N MET A 1 5.62 -16.03 4.57
CA MET A 1 5.11 -16.29 5.93
C MET A 1 6.23 -16.46 6.96
N GLN A 2 7.31 -17.22 6.69
CA GLN A 2 8.42 -17.41 7.66
C GLN A 2 9.11 -16.10 8.14
N LEU A 3 9.35 -15.11 7.27
CA LEU A 3 9.97 -13.84 7.69
C LEU A 3 9.06 -12.95 8.55
N LEU A 4 7.74 -13.03 8.34
CA LEU A 4 6.77 -12.33 9.20
C LEU A 4 6.76 -12.93 10.62
N GLN A 5 7.07 -14.21 10.78
CA GLN A 5 7.13 -14.87 12.08
C GLN A 5 8.29 -14.35 12.96
N ALA A 6 9.39 -13.89 12.37
CA ALA A 6 10.54 -13.36 13.12
C ALA A 6 10.30 -11.96 13.69
N HIS A 7 9.42 -11.19 13.07
CA HIS A 7 9.05 -9.84 13.50
C HIS A 7 7.65 -9.77 14.13
N PHE A 8 7.01 -10.93 14.27
CA PHE A 8 5.75 -11.11 14.97
C PHE A 8 5.94 -10.87 16.46
N VAL A 9 5.08 -10.05 17.05
CA VAL A 9 4.93 -9.98 18.51
C VAL A 9 3.80 -10.94 18.89
N PRO A 10 4.08 -12.05 19.58
CA PRO A 10 3.06 -13.01 20.02
C PRO A 10 1.92 -12.32 20.77
N GLY A 11 0.67 -12.69 20.46
CA GLY A 11 -0.50 -12.14 21.13
C GLY A 11 -1.00 -10.80 20.59
N ARG A 12 -0.40 -10.24 19.54
CA ARG A 12 -0.97 -9.07 18.83
C ARG A 12 -1.63 -9.46 17.50
N PRO A 13 -2.90 -9.08 17.27
CA PRO A 13 -3.55 -9.28 15.99
C PRO A 13 -2.87 -8.43 14.91
N LEU A 14 -2.68 -9.00 13.73
CA LEU A 14 -2.05 -8.32 12.59
C LEU A 14 -2.89 -8.46 11.34
N THR A 15 -2.53 -7.68 10.33
CA THR A 15 -3.11 -7.73 8.99
C THR A 15 -1.98 -7.76 7.97
N LEU A 16 -1.99 -8.76 7.09
CA LEU A 16 -1.05 -8.85 5.98
C LEU A 16 -1.62 -8.13 4.76
N LEU A 17 -0.77 -7.35 4.11
CA LEU A 17 -1.06 -6.65 2.86
C LEU A 17 -0.17 -7.20 1.75
N TYR A 18 -0.79 -7.55 0.63
CA TYR A 18 -0.10 -7.96 -0.59
C TYR A 18 -0.65 -7.18 -1.78
N LEU A 19 0.20 -6.41 -2.48
CA LEU A 19 -0.16 -5.72 -3.71
C LEU A 19 0.31 -6.56 -4.90
N GLY A 20 -0.60 -7.36 -5.45
CA GLY A 20 -0.32 -8.14 -6.65
C GLY A 20 -0.48 -7.33 -7.94
N PRO A 21 -0.03 -7.86 -9.08
CA PRO A 21 -0.17 -7.21 -10.38
C PRO A 21 -1.63 -7.03 -10.81
N GLU A 22 -2.51 -7.96 -10.43
CA GLU A 22 -3.93 -7.94 -10.85
C GLU A 22 -4.91 -7.82 -9.67
N ARG A 23 -4.45 -8.05 -8.44
CA ARG A 23 -5.28 -8.12 -7.23
C ARG A 23 -4.49 -7.69 -6.00
N THR A 24 -5.17 -7.05 -5.04
CA THR A 24 -4.64 -6.73 -3.72
C THR A 24 -5.34 -7.62 -2.71
N LEU A 25 -4.56 -8.19 -1.79
CA LEU A 25 -5.06 -9.05 -0.73
C LEU A 25 -4.82 -8.41 0.64
N ILE A 26 -5.85 -8.47 1.47
CA ILE A 26 -5.82 -8.08 2.88
C ILE A 26 -6.19 -9.32 3.69
N VAL A 27 -5.27 -9.77 4.53
CA VAL A 27 -5.43 -11.01 5.31
C VAL A 27 -5.27 -10.68 6.79
N PRO A 28 -6.37 -10.49 7.54
CA PRO A 28 -6.31 -10.43 8.99
C PRO A 28 -5.83 -11.78 9.54
N VAL A 29 -4.91 -11.77 10.50
CA VAL A 29 -4.36 -12.98 11.12
C VAL A 29 -4.59 -12.92 12.62
N ASP A 30 -4.90 -14.06 13.22
CA ASP A 30 -5.12 -14.16 14.64
C ASP A 30 -3.84 -13.98 15.46
N PRO A 31 -3.94 -13.51 16.72
CA PRO A 31 -2.80 -13.29 17.61
C PRO A 31 -2.00 -14.56 17.97
N ALA A 32 -2.54 -15.75 17.68
CA ALA A 32 -1.85 -17.02 17.79
C ALA A 32 -0.98 -17.36 16.56
N GLY A 33 -1.00 -16.51 15.53
CA GLY A 33 -0.10 -16.58 14.37
C GLY A 33 -0.30 -17.74 13.40
N ALA A 34 -1.31 -18.60 13.64
CA ALA A 34 -1.47 -19.88 12.93
C ALA A 34 -2.63 -19.92 11.92
N ALA A 35 -3.64 -19.06 12.04
CA ALA A 35 -4.83 -19.08 11.19
C ALA A 35 -5.31 -17.67 10.77
N PRO A 36 -5.90 -17.52 9.57
CA PRO A 36 -6.60 -16.31 9.17
C PRO A 36 -7.75 -15.98 10.15
N HIS A 37 -7.84 -14.71 10.55
CA HIS A 37 -8.97 -14.19 11.30
C HIS A 37 -10.06 -13.73 10.31
N GLY A 38 -11.00 -14.63 10.01
CA GLY A 38 -12.00 -14.39 8.97
C GLY A 38 -11.46 -14.65 7.55
N ALA A 39 -12.25 -14.25 6.55
CA ALA A 39 -11.91 -14.48 5.16
C ALA A 39 -10.93 -13.43 4.64
N ALA A 40 -9.97 -13.86 3.81
CA ALA A 40 -9.13 -12.92 3.07
C ALA A 40 -9.99 -11.99 2.20
N ILE A 41 -9.71 -10.69 2.28
CA ILE A 41 -10.39 -9.66 1.50
C ILE A 41 -9.57 -9.45 0.24
N THR A 42 -10.23 -9.58 -0.92
CA THR A 42 -9.61 -9.43 -2.23
C THR A 42 -10.21 -8.21 -2.92
N LEU A 43 -9.36 -7.25 -3.28
CA LEU A 43 -9.75 -6.09 -4.06
C LEU A 43 -9.47 -6.37 -5.53
N ALA A 44 -10.35 -5.90 -6.42
CA ALA A 44 -10.15 -6.01 -7.86
C ALA A 44 -9.15 -4.95 -8.38
N LEU A 45 -8.13 -4.65 -7.58
CA LEU A 45 -7.08 -3.66 -7.82
C LEU A 45 -5.73 -4.36 -7.89
N GLY A 46 -4.88 -4.03 -8.84
CA GLY A 46 -3.52 -4.52 -8.88
C GLY A 46 -2.63 -3.55 -9.64
N THR A 47 -1.33 -3.58 -9.40
CA THR A 47 -0.41 -2.57 -9.96
C THR A 47 -0.50 -2.51 -11.49
N HIS A 48 -0.42 -3.66 -12.18
CA HIS A 48 -0.54 -3.72 -13.64
C HIS A 48 -1.97 -3.44 -14.12
N LYS A 49 -2.97 -3.97 -13.42
CA LYS A 49 -4.38 -3.77 -13.79
C LYS A 49 -4.76 -2.29 -13.75
N THR A 50 -4.40 -1.60 -12.67
CA THR A 50 -4.71 -0.19 -12.47
C THR A 50 -3.90 0.68 -13.43
N ALA A 51 -2.60 0.40 -13.61
CA ALA A 51 -1.76 1.11 -14.58
C ALA A 51 -2.37 1.06 -15.99
N ARG A 52 -2.72 -0.15 -16.46
CA ARG A 52 -3.33 -0.37 -17.78
C ARG A 52 -4.67 0.34 -17.96
N ALA A 53 -5.44 0.47 -16.89
CA ALA A 53 -6.77 1.09 -16.94
C ALA A 53 -6.69 2.63 -17.01
N PHE A 54 -5.72 3.26 -16.35
CA PHE A 54 -5.75 4.71 -16.13
C PHE A 54 -4.55 5.47 -16.71
N PHE A 55 -3.38 4.85 -16.84
CA PHE A 55 -2.14 5.56 -17.16
C PHE A 55 -1.69 5.25 -18.59
N ARG A 56 -1.43 6.31 -19.36
CA ARG A 56 -1.00 6.20 -20.77
C ARG A 56 0.50 6.41 -20.96
N ARG A 57 1.22 6.68 -19.88
CA ARG A 57 2.62 7.12 -19.83
C ARG A 57 3.19 6.83 -18.45
N ASP A 58 4.51 6.93 -18.32
CA ASP A 58 5.22 6.61 -17.07
C ASP A 58 4.91 7.57 -15.92
N ILE A 59 4.78 8.86 -16.22
CA ILE A 59 4.32 9.88 -15.26
C ILE A 59 2.86 10.24 -15.58
N PRO A 60 1.88 9.83 -14.76
CA PRO A 60 0.48 10.16 -15.02
C PRO A 60 0.24 11.67 -14.94
N THR A 61 -0.70 12.17 -15.74
CA THR A 61 -1.17 13.56 -15.62
C THR A 61 -2.05 13.73 -14.37
N PRO A 62 -2.34 14.98 -13.94
CA PRO A 62 -3.21 15.21 -12.79
C PRO A 62 -4.59 14.57 -12.99
N LEU A 63 -5.15 14.71 -14.20
CA LEU A 63 -6.45 14.11 -14.54
C LEU A 63 -6.40 12.56 -14.56
N GLU A 64 -5.30 11.96 -15.00
CA GLU A 64 -5.13 10.50 -14.95
C GLU A 64 -5.04 10.01 -13.49
N LEU A 65 -4.33 10.74 -12.62
CA LEU A 65 -4.28 10.45 -11.18
C LEU A 65 -5.66 10.57 -10.54
N GLU A 66 -6.37 11.68 -10.75
CA GLU A 66 -7.71 11.89 -10.17
C GLU A 66 -8.70 10.78 -10.54
N ASN A 67 -8.72 10.39 -11.83
CA ASN A 67 -9.58 9.30 -12.30
C ASN A 67 -9.19 7.94 -11.67
N ALA A 68 -7.89 7.67 -11.54
CA ALA A 68 -7.41 6.46 -10.89
C ALA A 68 -7.76 6.45 -9.40
N ILE A 69 -7.60 7.57 -8.69
CA ILE A 69 -7.96 7.72 -7.28
C ILE A 69 -9.45 7.42 -7.09
N ALA A 70 -10.33 8.07 -7.85
CA ALA A 70 -11.77 7.88 -7.71
C ALA A 70 -12.16 6.39 -7.86
N SER A 71 -11.62 5.69 -8.87
CA SER A 71 -11.91 4.27 -9.07
C SER A 71 -11.29 3.36 -8.00
N VAL A 72 -10.12 3.71 -7.48
CA VAL A 72 -9.44 2.94 -6.43
C VAL A 72 -10.14 3.13 -5.09
N GLU A 73 -10.59 4.35 -4.78
CA GLU A 73 -11.31 4.69 -3.56
C GLU A 73 -12.59 3.86 -3.41
N ASP A 74 -13.36 3.70 -4.49
CA ASP A 74 -14.57 2.85 -4.49
C ASP A 74 -14.27 1.41 -4.06
N GLU A 75 -13.23 0.79 -4.64
CA GLU A 75 -12.80 -0.57 -4.30
C GLU A 75 -12.24 -0.67 -2.88
N VAL A 76 -11.49 0.34 -2.42
CA VAL A 76 -10.99 0.40 -1.04
C VAL A 76 -12.13 0.57 -0.04
N TYR A 77 -13.15 1.35 -0.36
CA TYR A 77 -14.34 1.51 0.48
C TYR A 77 -15.09 0.18 0.66
N LEU A 78 -15.23 -0.61 -0.42
CA LEU A 78 -15.80 -1.96 -0.33
C LEU A 78 -14.97 -2.86 0.59
N ALA A 79 -13.64 -2.82 0.46
CA ALA A 79 -12.74 -3.57 1.34
C ALA A 79 -12.85 -3.13 2.80
N HIS A 80 -12.97 -1.82 3.06
CA HIS A 80 -13.18 -1.27 4.40
C HIS A 80 -14.44 -1.83 5.04
N ARG A 81 -15.56 -1.86 4.31
CA ARG A 81 -16.82 -2.42 4.83
C ARG A 81 -16.71 -3.91 5.12
N GLN A 82 -16.07 -4.68 4.25
CA GLN A 82 -15.84 -6.11 4.48
C GLN A 82 -14.95 -6.33 5.71
N TYR A 83 -13.89 -5.53 5.85
CA TYR A 83 -12.97 -5.60 6.98
C TYR A 83 -13.69 -5.33 8.30
N ALA A 84 -14.51 -4.28 8.35
CA ALA A 84 -15.32 -3.94 9.52
C ALA A 84 -16.40 -5.01 9.83
N ALA A 85 -17.06 -5.56 8.80
CA ALA A 85 -18.08 -6.60 8.96
C ALA A 85 -17.53 -7.90 9.55
N GLN A 86 -16.23 -8.17 9.37
CA GLN A 86 -15.52 -9.29 10.00
C GLN A 86 -15.12 -9.01 11.46
N GLY A 87 -15.50 -7.88 12.03
CA GLY A 87 -15.15 -7.50 13.40
C GLY A 87 -13.71 -7.00 13.57
N ASN A 88 -13.00 -6.75 12.46
CA ASN A 88 -11.67 -6.17 12.53
C ASN A 88 -11.77 -4.67 12.84
N ALA A 89 -10.96 -4.20 13.79
CA ALA A 89 -10.95 -2.81 14.25
C ALA A 89 -9.56 -2.16 14.11
N ARG A 90 -9.49 -0.87 14.47
CA ARG A 90 -8.23 -0.12 14.61
C ARG A 90 -7.30 -0.78 15.63
N GLY A 91 -5.99 -0.62 15.43
CA GLY A 91 -4.96 -1.13 16.34
C GLY A 91 -4.32 -2.45 15.94
N ARG A 92 -4.80 -3.11 14.87
CA ARG A 92 -4.07 -4.20 14.21
C ARG A 92 -2.82 -3.64 13.51
N ALA A 93 -1.69 -4.33 13.68
CA ALA A 93 -0.47 -3.97 12.97
C ALA A 93 -0.55 -4.43 11.51
N TRP A 94 -0.29 -3.53 10.56
CA TRP A 94 -0.28 -3.85 9.14
C TRP A 94 1.13 -4.24 8.70
N TRP A 95 1.26 -5.33 7.94
CA TRP A 95 2.54 -5.87 7.50
C TRP A 95 2.56 -6.19 6.03
N SER A 96 3.71 -5.96 5.38
CA SER A 96 3.98 -6.49 4.05
C SER A 96 5.43 -6.93 3.89
N THR A 97 5.64 -7.87 2.97
CA THR A 97 6.96 -8.31 2.49
C THR A 97 7.15 -7.96 1.01
N ASP A 98 6.30 -7.10 0.47
CA ASP A 98 6.31 -6.71 -0.93
C ASP A 98 7.53 -5.82 -1.23
N PRO A 99 8.43 -6.22 -2.14
CA PRO A 99 9.63 -5.44 -2.44
C PRO A 99 9.32 -4.04 -3.01
N HIS A 100 8.20 -3.85 -3.71
CA HIS A 100 7.82 -2.55 -4.24
C HIS A 100 7.41 -1.60 -3.12
N LEU A 101 6.73 -2.11 -2.08
CA LEU A 101 6.41 -1.32 -0.89
C LEU A 101 7.66 -0.96 -0.07
N VAL A 102 8.66 -1.86 -0.03
CA VAL A 102 9.95 -1.55 0.59
C VAL A 102 10.64 -0.41 -0.17
N ALA A 103 10.69 -0.46 -1.50
CA ALA A 103 11.26 0.61 -2.32
C ALA A 103 10.53 1.96 -2.14
N LEU A 104 9.19 1.95 -2.02
CA LEU A 104 8.43 3.15 -1.69
C LEU A 104 8.81 3.73 -0.32
N ALA A 105 9.02 2.89 0.68
CA ALA A 105 9.44 3.37 2.00
C ALA A 105 10.83 4.03 1.93
N GLU A 106 11.77 3.49 1.16
CA GLU A 106 13.07 4.11 0.93
C GLU A 106 12.92 5.49 0.25
N LEU A 107 12.07 5.59 -0.79
CA LEU A 107 11.76 6.86 -1.46
C LEU A 107 11.04 7.87 -0.53
N ALA A 108 10.28 7.38 0.44
CA ALA A 108 9.63 8.19 1.48
C ALA A 108 10.61 8.65 2.58
N GLY A 109 11.89 8.29 2.49
CA GLY A 109 12.95 8.66 3.43
C GLY A 109 13.10 7.71 4.62
N VAL A 110 12.51 6.51 4.57
CA VAL A 110 12.73 5.47 5.58
C VAL A 110 14.04 4.75 5.27
N PRO A 111 15.05 4.77 6.15
CA PRO A 111 16.31 4.09 5.90
C PRO A 111 16.10 2.58 5.71
N ARG A 112 16.81 1.99 4.74
CA ARG A 112 16.81 0.54 4.54
C ARG A 112 17.27 -0.18 5.81
N ALA A 113 16.43 -1.08 6.30
CA ALA A 113 16.72 -1.96 7.42
C ALA A 113 15.93 -3.27 7.25
N PRO A 114 16.30 -4.38 7.93
CA PRO A 114 15.55 -5.64 7.87
C PRO A 114 14.06 -5.47 8.21
N ALA A 115 13.75 -4.56 9.15
CA ALA A 115 12.41 -4.13 9.45
C ALA A 115 12.31 -2.61 9.30
N MET A 116 11.30 -2.16 8.55
CA MET A 116 11.05 -0.75 8.24
C MET A 116 9.63 -0.38 8.66
N LEU A 117 9.43 0.90 8.96
CA LEU A 117 8.16 1.45 9.40
C LEU A 117 7.78 2.64 8.51
N LEU A 118 6.81 2.45 7.62
CA LEU A 118 6.29 3.51 6.77
C LEU A 118 5.06 4.14 7.42
N THR A 119 5.16 5.42 7.82
CA THR A 119 4.04 6.17 8.39
C THR A 119 3.14 6.73 7.29
N LEU A 120 1.87 7.01 7.65
CA LEU A 120 0.94 7.69 6.77
C LEU A 120 1.52 9.04 6.29
N GLU A 121 2.08 9.82 7.21
CA GLU A 121 2.68 11.13 6.90
C GLU A 121 3.84 11.04 5.90
N ALA A 122 4.72 10.04 6.05
CA ALA A 122 5.84 9.84 5.13
C ALA A 122 5.36 9.43 3.73
N MET A 123 4.35 8.54 3.68
CA MET A 123 3.70 8.16 2.43
C MET A 123 3.01 9.36 1.77
N GLU A 124 2.27 10.18 2.51
CA GLU A 124 1.58 11.36 1.97
C GLU A 124 2.56 12.40 1.41
N ARG A 125 3.70 12.63 2.09
CA ARG A 125 4.77 13.48 1.54
C ARG A 125 5.34 12.93 0.23
N LEU A 126 5.53 11.62 0.14
CA LEU A 126 5.98 10.99 -1.11
C LEU A 126 4.92 11.15 -2.21
N PHE A 127 3.64 10.99 -1.90
CA PHE A 127 2.57 11.23 -2.85
C PHE A 127 2.48 12.69 -3.32
N GLN A 128 2.66 13.66 -2.42
CA GLN A 128 2.69 15.07 -2.79
C GLN A 128 3.82 15.39 -3.78
N ARG A 129 4.97 14.71 -3.66
CA ARG A 129 6.07 14.81 -4.63
C ARG A 129 5.65 14.26 -6.00
N LEU A 130 4.93 13.14 -6.05
CA LEU A 130 4.36 12.63 -7.30
C LEU A 130 3.33 13.61 -7.90
N ALA A 131 2.49 14.23 -7.06
CA ALA A 131 1.49 15.20 -7.52
C ALA A 131 2.14 16.41 -8.22
N VAL A 132 3.19 17.02 -7.64
CA VAL A 132 3.89 18.12 -8.30
C VAL A 132 4.61 17.68 -9.59
N VAL A 133 5.07 16.43 -9.66
CA VAL A 133 5.65 15.84 -10.88
C VAL A 133 4.58 15.66 -11.96
N SER A 134 3.37 15.24 -11.59
CA SER A 134 2.24 15.14 -12.52
C SER A 134 1.86 16.50 -13.12
N GLU A 135 2.07 17.60 -12.39
CA GLU A 135 1.86 18.97 -12.85
C GLU A 135 2.97 19.50 -13.78
N GLY A 136 4.00 18.69 -14.06
CA GLY A 136 5.06 19.00 -15.01
C GLY A 136 6.43 19.29 -14.38
N ARG A 137 6.58 19.13 -13.06
CA ARG A 137 7.91 19.15 -12.45
C ARG A 137 8.71 17.91 -12.88
N PRO A 138 9.99 18.03 -13.26
CA PRO A 138 10.81 16.87 -13.61
C PRO A 138 10.93 15.89 -12.44
N ALA A 139 10.70 14.59 -12.68
CA ALA A 139 10.77 13.56 -11.64
C ALA A 139 12.15 13.52 -10.96
N ALA A 140 13.22 13.72 -11.74
CA ALA A 140 14.59 13.77 -11.23
C ALA A 140 14.82 14.87 -10.19
N SER A 141 14.15 16.04 -10.31
CA SER A 141 14.30 17.12 -9.32
C SER A 141 13.63 16.80 -7.99
N GLU A 142 12.64 15.90 -8.01
CA GLU A 142 12.00 15.36 -6.81
C GLU A 142 12.65 14.04 -6.37
N GLY A 143 13.69 13.55 -7.04
CA GLY A 143 14.31 12.26 -6.75
C GLY A 143 13.35 11.07 -6.92
N LEU A 144 12.41 11.16 -7.85
CA LEU A 144 11.43 10.11 -8.14
C LEU A 144 11.77 9.33 -9.41
N PRO A 145 11.41 8.04 -9.49
CA PRO A 145 11.48 7.27 -10.73
C PRO A 145 10.46 7.77 -11.76
N GLU A 146 10.86 7.84 -13.03
CA GLU A 146 9.91 7.94 -14.15
C GLU A 146 9.39 6.54 -14.49
N SER A 147 8.42 6.08 -13.71
CA SER A 147 7.89 4.72 -13.82
C SER A 147 6.40 4.66 -13.49
N VAL A 148 5.64 4.08 -14.42
CA VAL A 148 4.22 3.79 -14.20
C VAL A 148 4.00 2.87 -13.01
N GLU A 149 4.90 1.90 -12.80
CA GLU A 149 4.83 0.95 -11.69
C GLU A 149 5.01 1.65 -10.34
N PHE A 150 5.94 2.60 -10.25
CA PHE A 150 6.11 3.44 -9.06
C PHE A 150 4.85 4.25 -8.79
N ALA A 151 4.35 4.98 -9.79
CA ALA A 151 3.18 5.84 -9.64
C ALA A 151 1.93 5.05 -9.23
N THR A 152 1.66 3.90 -9.86
CA THR A 152 0.49 3.09 -9.53
C THR A 152 0.63 2.42 -8.16
N THR A 153 1.81 1.89 -7.81
CA THR A 153 2.01 1.27 -6.49
C THR A 153 1.82 2.30 -5.38
N LEU A 154 2.36 3.51 -5.55
CA LEU A 154 2.21 4.59 -4.60
C LEU A 154 0.74 5.05 -4.45
N LEU A 155 0.02 5.19 -5.56
CA LEU A 155 -1.41 5.53 -5.54
C LEU A 155 -2.21 4.46 -4.80
N LEU A 156 -2.05 3.18 -5.15
CA LEU A 156 -2.77 2.09 -4.48
C LEU A 156 -2.47 2.05 -2.98
N LEU A 157 -1.20 2.21 -2.60
CA LEU A 157 -0.80 2.27 -1.20
C LEU A 157 -1.41 3.47 -0.47
N ARG A 158 -1.44 4.65 -1.10
CA ARG A 158 -2.04 5.86 -0.53
C ARG A 158 -3.50 5.61 -0.17
N GLU A 159 -4.30 5.18 -1.13
CA GLU A 159 -5.74 5.00 -0.92
C GLU A 159 -6.01 3.94 0.15
N LEU A 160 -5.24 2.84 0.15
CA LEU A 160 -5.32 1.84 1.21
C LEU A 160 -5.00 2.44 2.58
N MET A 161 -3.86 3.12 2.73
CA MET A 161 -3.43 3.68 4.01
C MET A 161 -4.37 4.79 4.52
N HIS A 162 -4.98 5.55 3.62
CA HIS A 162 -5.85 6.68 3.97
C HIS A 162 -7.26 6.22 4.38
N HIS A 163 -7.82 5.20 3.72
CA HIS A 163 -9.21 4.76 3.93
C HIS A 163 -9.37 3.51 4.78
N MET A 164 -8.36 2.63 4.85
CA MET A 164 -8.37 1.49 5.76
C MET A 164 -7.83 1.90 7.14
N PRO A 165 -8.13 1.16 8.23
CA PRO A 165 -7.70 1.53 9.59
C PRO A 165 -6.21 1.22 9.83
N PHE A 166 -5.33 1.88 9.09
CA PHE A 166 -3.89 1.78 9.19
C PHE A 166 -3.36 2.51 10.43
N GLY A 167 -2.38 1.89 11.08
CA GLY A 167 -1.31 2.62 11.78
C GLY A 167 -0.14 2.80 10.81
N PRO A 168 1.11 2.75 11.28
CA PRO A 168 2.24 2.58 10.38
C PRO A 168 2.20 1.21 9.68
N LEU A 169 2.66 1.15 8.43
CA LEU A 169 2.88 -0.08 7.70
C LEU A 169 4.26 -0.64 8.04
N HIS A 170 4.30 -1.85 8.59
CA HIS A 170 5.51 -2.59 8.84
C HIS A 170 5.95 -3.32 7.57
N LEU A 171 7.21 -3.14 7.20
CA LEU A 171 7.80 -3.71 6.01
C LEU A 171 9.00 -4.57 6.39
N VAL A 172 9.12 -5.73 5.75
CA VAL A 172 10.28 -6.61 5.92
C VAL A 172 11.07 -6.63 4.62
N ALA A 173 12.25 -6.02 4.65
CA ALA A 173 13.20 -6.06 3.56
C ALA A 173 13.81 -7.46 3.46
N ARG A 174 13.74 -8.06 2.27
CA ARG A 174 14.55 -9.25 1.96
C ARG A 174 15.99 -8.86 1.64
#